data_AF-A0A931WKC3-F1
#
_entry.id   AF-A0A931WKC3-F1
#
_cell.length_a   1.000
_cell.length_b   1.000
_cell.length_c   1.000
_cell.angle_alpha   90.00
_cell.angle_beta   90.00
_cell.angle_gamma   90.00
#
_symmetry.space_group_name_H-M   'P 1'
#
loop_
_entity.id
_entity.type
_entity.pdbx_description
1 polymer ?
#
loop_
_entity_poly.entity_id
_entity_poly.type
_entity_poly.pdbx_seq_one_letter_code
_entity_poly.pdbx_strand_id
1 'polypeptide(L)'
;MARATIEIVFFCLSIAPPWILAWWAERRLVGDEEDDRNLFYRVKSYASWISVAPFIALLGSLVILEELHFITYFICLFAGLALLLLIQEFAFKHLHEKISANPQGLRAIFTSTWSVIVLTLVPLLLYLLVVEGLSLLANLYLSDSWLDERNIWIWIVILIALGLSTTAFLTPWVLKVLYRAKRVQEGRFFRAAQKAAGILGTEFEGVYLYPDWPAGRAVVLTDLHGKVTASESLERLLNDCELETIALHEAAHLKNKHLIFLLALSISIGVFSGLMIALGLPLLLEQAEKSLWISQHLGKWGWIFIAPSMGLLGMLAILALFFWSMRQMEFSADRSAVLHGASREDLVSALAKLHQKNLIGSRWTWLDRFFQTHPSLNSRIEQIRKINTEATRL
;
A
#
# COMPACT_ATOMS: atom_id res chain seq x y z
N MET A 1 29.78 15.68 -3.84
CA MET A 1 29.12 15.52 -2.53
C MET A 1 28.25 16.70 -2.14
N ALA A 2 28.79 17.88 -1.79
CA ALA A 2 27.97 19.00 -1.25
C ALA A 2 26.84 19.45 -2.19
N ARG A 3 27.10 19.53 -3.51
CA ARG A 3 26.12 20.02 -4.48
C ARG A 3 24.87 19.14 -4.61
N ALA A 4 25.04 17.82 -4.70
CA ALA A 4 23.93 16.88 -4.77
C ALA A 4 23.14 16.80 -3.45
N THR A 5 23.81 16.83 -2.30
CA THR A 5 23.12 16.89 -0.99
C THR A 5 22.32 18.18 -0.84
N ILE A 6 22.86 19.31 -1.31
CA ILE A 6 22.17 20.60 -1.32
C ILE A 6 20.97 20.56 -2.28
N GLU A 7 21.12 20.02 -3.49
CA GLU A 7 20.03 19.89 -4.47
C GLU A 7 18.90 18.99 -3.94
N ILE A 8 19.21 17.89 -3.24
CA ILE A 8 18.21 17.02 -2.59
C ILE A 8 17.48 17.77 -1.47
N VAL A 9 18.20 18.49 -0.62
CA VAL A 9 17.60 19.28 0.46
C VAL A 9 16.72 20.41 -0.10
N PHE A 10 17.17 21.13 -1.12
CA PHE A 10 16.38 22.17 -1.79
C PHE A 10 15.16 21.60 -2.51
N PHE A 11 15.29 20.45 -3.16
CA PHE A 11 14.16 19.78 -3.80
C PHE A 11 13.10 19.35 -2.78
N CYS A 12 13.52 18.77 -1.65
CA CYS A 12 12.62 18.42 -0.54
C CYS A 12 11.92 19.65 0.07
N LEU A 13 12.60 20.81 0.10
CA LEU A 13 12.06 22.07 0.61
C LEU A 13 11.20 22.85 -0.41
N SER A 14 11.38 22.60 -1.72
CA SER A 14 10.68 23.30 -2.80
C SER A 14 9.23 22.84 -3.02
N ILE A 15 8.86 21.73 -2.39
CA ILE A 15 7.55 21.14 -2.48
C ILE A 15 6.61 21.83 -1.48
N ALA A 16 5.41 22.22 -1.92
CA ALA A 16 4.41 22.91 -1.10
C ALA A 16 4.33 22.27 0.30
N PRO A 17 4.79 22.96 1.35
CA PRO A 17 5.03 22.28 2.60
C PRO A 17 3.74 21.70 3.19
N PRO A 18 3.79 20.50 3.78
CA PRO A 18 2.63 19.88 4.42
C PRO A 18 1.84 20.81 5.35
N TRP A 19 2.52 21.77 5.99
CA TRP A 19 1.88 22.79 6.85
C TRP A 19 0.99 23.78 6.09
N ILE A 20 1.32 24.16 4.85
CA ILE A 20 0.48 25.05 4.03
C ILE A 20 -0.81 24.31 3.65
N LEU A 21 -0.71 23.05 3.25
CA LEU A 21 -1.87 22.23 2.91
C LEU A 21 -2.75 21.98 4.13
N ALA A 22 -2.16 21.63 5.27
CA ALA A 22 -2.89 21.45 6.53
C ALA A 22 -3.59 22.75 6.97
N TRP A 23 -2.89 23.89 6.95
CA TRP A 23 -3.44 25.21 7.28
C TRP A 23 -4.56 25.64 6.32
N TRP A 24 -4.39 25.39 5.01
CA TRP A 24 -5.41 25.68 4.01
C TRP A 24 -6.67 24.85 4.24
N ALA A 25 -6.51 23.55 4.53
CA ALA A 25 -7.62 22.65 4.82
C ALA A 25 -8.35 23.06 6.10
N GLU A 26 -7.62 23.44 7.15
CA GLU A 26 -8.19 23.93 8.40
C GLU A 26 -9.12 25.13 8.20
N ARG A 27 -8.78 26.07 7.30
CA ARG A 27 -9.62 27.24 6.99
C ARG A 27 -10.83 26.93 6.12
N ARG A 28 -10.91 25.73 5.56
CA ARG A 28 -12.02 25.28 4.71
C ARG A 28 -12.92 24.25 5.39
N LEU A 29 -12.68 23.96 6.67
CA LEU A 29 -13.62 23.21 7.46
C LEU A 29 -14.94 23.96 7.52
N VAL A 30 -16.03 23.26 7.22
CA VAL A 30 -17.38 23.83 7.14
C VAL A 30 -18.20 23.47 8.38
N GLY A 31 -17.66 22.60 9.25
CA GLY A 31 -18.34 22.10 10.44
C GLY A 31 -19.32 20.96 10.14
N ASP A 32 -19.40 20.50 8.89
CA ASP A 32 -20.07 19.26 8.52
C ASP A 32 -19.09 18.08 8.67
N GLU A 33 -19.46 17.11 9.52
CA GLU A 33 -18.56 16.02 9.90
C GLU A 33 -18.14 15.14 8.71
N GLU A 34 -19.00 14.97 7.69
CA GLU A 34 -18.69 14.15 6.52
C GLU A 34 -17.79 14.89 5.53
N ASP A 35 -18.14 16.14 5.22
CA ASP A 35 -17.37 16.97 4.28
C ASP A 35 -15.99 17.33 4.84
N ASP A 36 -15.88 17.60 6.14
CA ASP A 36 -14.60 17.88 6.80
C ASP A 36 -13.68 16.65 6.80
N ARG A 37 -14.22 15.45 7.04
CA ARG A 37 -13.46 14.18 6.89
C ARG A 37 -13.00 13.96 5.45
N ASN A 38 -13.88 14.18 4.48
CA ASN A 38 -13.55 14.03 3.06
C ASN A 38 -12.43 14.99 2.64
N LEU A 39 -12.49 16.25 3.09
CA LEU A 39 -11.47 17.26 2.84
C LEU A 39 -10.13 16.86 3.47
N PHE A 40 -10.14 16.48 4.75
CA PHE A 40 -8.93 16.05 5.47
C PHE A 40 -8.25 14.87 4.78
N TYR A 41 -9.03 13.83 4.46
CA TYR A 41 -8.50 12.63 3.83
C TYR A 41 -7.87 12.94 2.48
N ARG A 42 -8.53 13.74 1.65
CA ARG A 42 -8.03 14.15 0.33
C ARG A 42 -6.74 14.94 0.43
N VAL A 43 -6.72 15.97 1.28
CA VAL A 43 -5.55 16.85 1.44
C VAL A 43 -4.37 16.08 2.04
N LYS A 44 -4.61 15.21 3.02
CA LYS A 44 -3.58 14.36 3.60
C LYS A 44 -3.01 13.37 2.56
N SER A 45 -3.87 12.75 1.75
CA SER A 45 -3.45 11.88 0.64
C SER A 45 -2.57 12.62 -0.36
N TYR A 46 -2.99 13.80 -0.81
CA TYR A 46 -2.22 14.62 -1.75
C TYR A 46 -0.88 15.06 -1.15
N ALA A 47 -0.85 15.50 0.10
CA ALA A 47 0.39 15.84 0.80
C ALA A 47 1.36 14.65 0.82
N SER A 48 0.88 13.43 1.07
CA SER A 48 1.70 12.22 1.00
C SER A 48 2.27 11.97 -0.39
N TRP A 49 1.45 12.05 -1.44
CA TRP A 49 1.91 11.82 -2.82
C TRP A 49 2.93 12.87 -3.28
N ILE A 50 2.65 14.14 -2.98
CA ILE A 50 3.53 15.27 -3.24
C ILE A 50 4.87 15.09 -2.50
N SER A 51 4.85 14.51 -1.30
CA SER A 51 6.03 14.22 -0.49
C SER A 51 6.84 13.01 -0.97
N VAL A 52 6.18 11.95 -1.47
CA VAL A 52 6.82 10.66 -1.80
C VAL A 52 7.23 10.55 -3.26
N ALA A 53 6.43 11.05 -4.21
CA ALA A 53 6.73 10.96 -5.65
C ALA A 53 8.12 11.54 -6.05
N PRO A 54 8.56 12.70 -5.51
CA PRO A 54 9.89 13.21 -5.81
C PRO A 54 11.02 12.29 -5.33
N PHE A 55 10.84 11.60 -4.20
CA PHE A 55 11.80 10.63 -3.70
C PHE A 55 11.88 9.39 -4.59
N ILE A 56 10.73 8.92 -5.10
CA ILE A 56 10.70 7.80 -6.06
C ILE A 56 11.44 8.18 -7.35
N ALA A 57 11.22 9.40 -7.87
CA ALA A 57 11.89 9.88 -9.08
C ALA A 57 13.41 9.98 -8.88
N LEU A 58 13.86 10.51 -7.74
CA LEU A 58 15.27 10.64 -7.39
C LEU A 58 15.94 9.26 -7.17
N LEU A 59 15.23 8.31 -6.56
CA LEU A 59 15.71 6.95 -6.39
C LEU A 59 15.88 6.25 -7.75
N GLY A 60 14.92 6.46 -8.66
CA GLY A 60 15.03 5.99 -10.04
C GLY A 60 16.22 6.57 -10.80
N SER A 61 16.53 7.87 -10.63
CA SER A 61 17.68 8.48 -11.29
C SER A 61 19.02 8.00 -10.73
N LEU A 62 19.09 7.72 -9.42
CA LEU A 62 20.31 7.19 -8.79
C LEU A 62 20.64 5.77 -9.25
N VAL A 63 19.63 4.94 -9.50
CA VAL A 63 19.80 3.58 -10.07
C VAL A 63 20.36 3.65 -11.49
N ILE A 64 19.96 4.66 -12.28
CA ILE A 64 20.40 4.83 -13.67
C ILE A 64 21.85 5.32 -13.77
N LEU A 65 22.37 6.02 -12.76
CA LEU A 65 23.66 6.71 -12.83
C LEU A 65 24.86 5.88 -12.35
N GLU A 66 24.69 4.62 -11.94
CA GLU A 66 25.77 3.69 -11.49
C GLU A 66 26.79 4.33 -10.51
N GLU A 67 26.34 5.25 -9.67
CA GLU A 67 27.24 6.03 -8.81
C GLU A 67 27.79 5.18 -7.64
N LEU A 68 29.12 5.18 -7.49
CA LEU A 68 29.91 4.46 -6.46
C LEU A 68 29.52 4.81 -4.99
N HIS A 69 28.58 5.74 -4.79
CA HIS A 69 28.09 6.21 -3.51
C HIS A 69 26.59 5.93 -3.29
N PHE A 70 26.01 4.97 -4.03
CA PHE A 70 24.60 4.59 -3.95
C PHE A 70 24.11 4.39 -2.51
N ILE A 71 24.86 3.67 -1.67
CA ILE A 71 24.49 3.41 -0.26
C ILE A 71 24.38 4.73 0.54
N THR A 72 25.34 5.64 0.39
CA THR A 72 25.33 6.93 1.10
C THR A 72 24.17 7.82 0.63
N TYR A 73 23.93 7.88 -0.69
CA TYR A 73 22.79 8.62 -1.24
C TYR A 73 21.47 8.02 -0.79
N PHE A 74 21.38 6.70 -0.78
CA PHE A 74 20.23 5.98 -0.28
C PHE A 74 20.00 6.36 1.19
N ILE A 75 20.97 6.18 2.09
CA ILE A 75 20.81 6.55 3.51
C ILE A 75 20.32 8.00 3.68
N CYS A 76 20.93 8.95 2.95
CA CYS A 76 20.52 10.36 2.99
C CYS A 76 19.08 10.59 2.49
N LEU A 77 18.72 9.95 1.38
CA LEU A 77 17.37 10.00 0.80
C LEU A 77 16.34 9.41 1.78
N PHE A 78 16.63 8.27 2.39
CA PHE A 78 15.73 7.62 3.34
C PHE A 78 15.58 8.43 4.63
N ALA A 79 16.66 9.01 5.14
CA ALA A 79 16.61 9.93 6.27
C ALA A 79 15.76 11.18 5.95
N GLY A 80 15.91 11.72 4.73
CA GLY A 80 15.10 12.83 4.24
C GLY A 80 13.61 12.50 4.16
N LEU A 81 13.26 11.34 3.59
CA LEU A 81 11.88 10.87 3.50
C LEU A 81 11.26 10.63 4.88
N ALA A 82 12.01 9.98 5.78
CA ALA A 82 11.58 9.73 7.16
C ALA A 82 11.27 11.04 7.89
N LEU A 83 12.17 12.04 7.77
CA LEU A 83 11.98 13.36 8.36
C LEU A 83 10.77 14.07 7.76
N LEU A 84 10.59 14.02 6.44
CA LEU A 84 9.46 14.64 5.74
C LEU A 84 8.13 14.03 6.19
N LEU A 85 8.04 12.70 6.30
CA LEU A 85 6.85 12.01 6.79
C LEU A 85 6.53 12.37 8.25
N LEU A 86 7.55 12.52 9.11
CA LEU A 86 7.36 13.02 10.47
C LEU A 86 6.83 14.45 10.48
N ILE A 87 7.44 15.35 9.70
CA ILE A 87 6.99 16.76 9.57
C ILE A 87 5.54 16.80 9.08
N GLN A 88 5.18 15.97 8.11
CA GLN A 88 3.82 15.86 7.61
C GLN A 88 2.85 15.42 8.71
N GLU A 89 3.16 14.37 9.49
CA GLU A 89 2.27 13.93 10.57
C GLU A 89 2.12 15.00 11.66
N PHE A 90 3.18 15.75 11.99
CA PHE A 90 3.06 16.90 12.90
C PHE A 90 2.22 18.03 12.32
N ALA A 91 2.36 18.35 11.03
CA ALA A 91 1.59 19.38 10.37
C ALA A 91 0.08 19.08 10.37
N PHE A 92 -0.30 17.81 10.18
CA PHE A 92 -1.70 17.39 10.14
C PHE A 92 -2.29 17.06 11.52
N LYS A 93 -1.48 17.05 12.59
CA LYS A 93 -1.92 16.75 13.96
C LYS A 93 -3.13 17.58 14.38
N HIS A 94 -3.01 18.91 14.30
CA HIS A 94 -4.06 19.81 14.78
C HIS A 94 -5.37 19.65 14.01
N LEU A 95 -5.27 19.47 12.69
CA LEU A 95 -6.42 19.20 11.83
C LEU A 95 -7.06 17.85 12.17
N HIS A 96 -6.26 16.82 12.43
CA HIS A 96 -6.75 15.53 12.88
C HIS A 96 -7.47 15.61 14.23
N GLU A 97 -6.93 16.34 15.21
CA GLU A 97 -7.52 16.50 16.53
C GLU A 97 -8.89 17.22 16.46
N LYS A 98 -9.00 18.23 15.59
CA LYS A 98 -10.27 18.93 15.34
C LYS A 98 -11.36 18.01 14.78
N ILE A 99 -11.01 17.16 13.83
CA ILE A 99 -11.99 16.31 13.11
C ILE A 99 -12.32 15.05 13.89
N SER A 100 -11.32 14.44 14.54
CA SER A 100 -11.51 13.20 15.31
C SER A 100 -12.11 13.43 16.69
N ALA A 101 -12.09 14.67 17.19
CA ALA A 101 -12.31 15.02 18.59
C ALA A 101 -11.45 14.19 19.58
N ASN A 102 -10.34 13.62 19.09
CA ASN A 102 -9.48 12.73 19.85
C ASN A 102 -8.04 13.30 19.88
N PRO A 103 -7.64 13.95 21.00
CA PRO A 103 -6.32 14.51 21.12
C PRO A 103 -5.26 13.40 21.10
N GLN A 104 -4.28 13.53 20.20
CA GLN A 104 -3.19 12.58 20.09
C GLN A 104 -1.94 13.13 20.78
N GLY A 105 -1.39 12.35 21.71
CA GLY A 105 -0.12 12.69 22.33
C GLY A 105 1.01 12.74 21.29
N LEU A 106 1.84 13.78 21.33
CA LEU A 106 3.00 13.93 20.43
C LEU A 106 3.91 12.70 20.45
N ARG A 107 4.10 12.11 21.65
CA ARG A 107 4.87 10.88 21.82
C ARG A 107 4.26 9.73 21.02
N ALA A 108 2.94 9.58 21.05
CA ALA A 108 2.25 8.50 20.35
C ALA A 108 2.40 8.62 18.83
N ILE A 109 2.20 9.82 18.28
CA ILE A 109 2.42 10.14 16.87
C ILE A 109 3.87 9.85 16.48
N PHE A 110 4.83 10.34 17.26
CA PHE A 110 6.24 10.11 16.96
C PHE A 110 6.57 8.62 16.95
N THR A 111 6.20 7.90 18.00
CA THR A 111 6.51 6.46 18.12
C THR A 111 5.83 5.62 17.03
N SER A 112 4.62 5.96 16.62
CA SER A 112 3.90 5.22 15.59
C SER A 112 4.51 5.45 14.21
N THR A 113 4.71 6.71 13.85
CA THR A 113 5.30 7.10 12.58
C THR A 113 6.73 6.57 12.49
N TRP A 114 7.52 6.73 13.55
CA TRP A 114 8.88 6.19 13.61
C TRP A 114 8.91 4.67 13.45
N SER A 115 8.00 3.94 14.10
CA SER A 115 7.97 2.48 13.98
C SER A 115 7.60 2.03 12.56
N VAL A 116 6.64 2.69 11.91
CA VAL A 116 6.27 2.41 10.51
C VAL A 116 7.42 2.73 9.55
N ILE A 117 8.11 3.86 9.78
CA ILE A 117 9.30 4.26 9.02
C ILE A 117 10.37 3.18 9.18
N VAL A 118 10.78 2.84 10.40
CA VAL A 118 11.85 1.87 10.64
C VAL A 118 11.50 0.50 10.04
N LEU A 119 10.26 0.02 10.21
CA LEU A 119 9.88 -1.31 9.77
C LEU A 119 9.57 -1.43 8.29
N THR A 120 9.34 -0.32 7.61
CA THR A 120 9.28 -0.31 6.14
C THR A 120 10.67 -0.11 5.55
N LEU A 121 11.45 0.81 6.10
CA LEU A 121 12.70 1.27 5.50
C LEU A 121 13.91 0.39 5.81
N VAL A 122 14.04 -0.12 7.04
CA VAL A 122 15.18 -1.00 7.38
C VAL A 122 15.17 -2.28 6.56
N PRO A 123 14.04 -2.99 6.39
CA PRO A 123 14.03 -4.17 5.53
C PRO A 123 14.27 -3.86 4.06
N LEU A 124 13.81 -2.71 3.57
CA LEU A 124 14.10 -2.25 2.22
C LEU A 124 15.60 -1.94 2.03
N LEU A 125 16.24 -1.31 3.02
CA LEU A 125 17.68 -1.09 3.02
C LEU A 125 18.43 -2.42 3.03
N LEU A 126 18.05 -3.36 3.91
CA LEU A 126 18.65 -4.69 3.96
C LEU A 126 18.47 -5.44 2.64
N TYR A 127 17.28 -5.36 2.04
CA TYR A 127 16.99 -5.90 0.71
C TYR A 127 18.01 -5.39 -0.32
N LEU A 128 18.25 -4.07 -0.37
CA LEU A 128 19.16 -3.50 -1.36
C LEU A 128 20.61 -3.82 -1.05
N LEU A 129 21.02 -3.85 0.21
CA LEU A 129 22.36 -4.27 0.60
C LEU A 129 22.62 -5.74 0.24
N VAL A 130 21.62 -6.60 0.36
CA VAL A 130 21.73 -8.01 -0.07
C VAL A 130 21.84 -8.08 -1.59
N VAL A 131 20.98 -7.38 -2.33
CA VAL A 131 21.05 -7.35 -3.80
C VAL A 131 22.41 -6.83 -4.27
N GLU A 132 22.86 -5.70 -3.75
CA GLU A 132 24.16 -5.10 -4.09
C GLU A 132 25.33 -6.00 -3.68
N GLY A 133 25.28 -6.60 -2.49
CA GLY A 133 26.28 -7.53 -2.02
C GLY A 133 26.37 -8.78 -2.90
N LEU A 134 25.23 -9.32 -3.35
CA LEU A 134 25.20 -10.43 -4.30
C LEU A 134 25.75 -10.02 -5.66
N SER A 135 25.43 -8.82 -6.16
CA SER A 135 25.97 -8.27 -7.40
C SER A 135 27.49 -8.12 -7.33
N LEU A 136 28.01 -7.58 -6.22
CA LEU A 136 29.45 -7.45 -5.98
C LEU A 136 30.14 -8.82 -5.92
N LEU A 137 29.58 -9.76 -5.16
CA LEU A 137 30.12 -11.12 -5.07
C LEU A 137 30.11 -11.84 -6.42
N ALA A 138 29.03 -11.67 -7.21
CA ALA A 138 28.97 -12.18 -8.56
C ALA A 138 30.10 -11.60 -9.41
N ASN A 139 30.28 -10.28 -9.42
CA ASN A 139 31.37 -9.64 -10.17
C ASN A 139 32.77 -10.07 -9.72
N LEU A 140 32.99 -10.32 -8.43
CA LEU A 140 34.30 -10.71 -7.90
C LEU A 140 34.68 -12.17 -8.18
N TYR A 141 33.71 -13.09 -8.14
CA TYR A 141 33.97 -14.54 -8.19
C TYR A 141 33.55 -15.20 -9.49
N LEU A 142 32.70 -14.55 -10.27
CA LEU A 142 32.08 -15.09 -11.45
C LEU A 142 32.36 -14.10 -12.58
N SER A 143 33.31 -14.43 -13.47
CA SER A 143 33.82 -13.56 -14.56
C SER A 143 32.74 -12.75 -15.28
N ASP A 144 33.11 -11.64 -15.94
CA ASP A 144 32.28 -10.65 -16.68
C ASP A 144 31.05 -11.19 -17.44
N SER A 145 31.09 -12.46 -17.84
CA SER A 145 29.96 -13.29 -18.29
C SER A 145 28.73 -13.42 -17.37
N TRP A 146 28.77 -13.08 -16.08
CA TRP A 146 27.62 -13.34 -15.18
C TRP A 146 26.52 -12.26 -15.21
N LEU A 147 26.86 -11.04 -15.61
CA LEU A 147 25.90 -10.00 -15.99
C LEU A 147 25.62 -9.98 -17.50
N ASP A 148 26.14 -10.96 -18.25
CA ASP A 148 25.79 -11.18 -19.65
C ASP A 148 24.26 -11.40 -19.78
N GLU A 149 23.69 -10.92 -20.86
CA GLU A 149 22.25 -10.95 -21.17
C GLU A 149 21.67 -12.38 -21.08
N ARG A 150 22.54 -13.38 -21.26
CA ARG A 150 22.24 -14.82 -21.14
C ARG A 150 21.89 -15.27 -19.71
N ASN A 151 22.34 -14.57 -18.68
CA ASN A 151 22.16 -14.93 -17.27
C ASN A 151 21.11 -14.08 -16.54
N ILE A 152 20.42 -13.18 -17.24
CA ILE A 152 19.42 -12.27 -16.67
C ILE A 152 18.27 -12.98 -15.95
N TRP A 153 17.97 -14.21 -16.36
CA TRP A 153 16.98 -15.07 -15.72
C TRP A 153 17.32 -15.42 -14.28
N ILE A 154 18.61 -15.57 -13.94
CA ILE A 154 19.05 -15.84 -12.57
C ILE A 154 18.73 -14.63 -11.67
N TRP A 155 18.96 -13.42 -12.17
CA TRP A 155 18.61 -12.19 -11.46
C TRP A 155 17.10 -12.02 -11.30
N ILE A 156 16.32 -12.32 -12.32
CA ILE A 156 14.85 -12.34 -12.24
C ILE A 156 14.39 -13.32 -11.16
N VAL A 157 14.96 -14.53 -11.11
CA VAL A 157 14.64 -15.54 -10.09
C VAL A 157 15.04 -15.07 -8.69
N ILE A 158 16.21 -14.46 -8.53
CA ILE A 158 16.67 -13.90 -7.24
C ILE A 158 15.73 -12.78 -6.79
N LEU A 159 15.33 -11.87 -7.68
CA LEU A 159 14.41 -10.77 -7.37
C LEU A 159 13.00 -11.28 -7.00
N ILE A 160 12.51 -12.31 -7.71
CA ILE A 160 11.25 -13.00 -7.35
C ILE A 160 11.38 -13.64 -5.98
N ALA A 161 12.46 -14.38 -5.73
CA ALA A 161 12.68 -15.06 -4.46
C ALA A 161 12.79 -14.07 -3.30
N LEU A 162 13.48 -12.94 -3.51
CA LEU A 162 13.55 -11.87 -2.51
C LEU A 162 12.17 -11.22 -2.28
N GLY A 163 11.42 -10.88 -3.33
CA GLY A 163 10.07 -10.30 -3.21
C GLY A 163 9.06 -11.24 -2.54
N LEU A 164 9.17 -12.54 -2.81
CA LEU A 164 8.43 -13.59 -2.10
C LEU A 164 8.85 -13.67 -0.63
N SER A 165 10.14 -13.57 -0.34
CA SER A 165 10.64 -13.63 1.03
C SER A 165 10.18 -12.44 1.87
N THR A 166 10.14 -11.23 1.31
CA THR A 166 9.65 -10.04 2.03
C THR A 166 8.15 -10.17 2.30
N THR A 167 7.35 -10.57 1.32
CA THR A 167 5.90 -10.74 1.52
C THR A 167 5.55 -11.88 2.49
N ALA A 168 6.27 -13.01 2.43
CA ALA A 168 6.00 -14.17 3.28
C ALA A 168 6.53 -14.03 4.73
N PHE A 169 7.70 -13.40 4.92
CA PHE A 169 8.35 -13.35 6.24
C PHE A 169 8.30 -11.97 6.89
N LEU A 170 8.55 -10.91 6.12
CA LEU A 170 8.64 -9.57 6.70
C LEU A 170 7.26 -9.06 7.11
N THR A 171 6.24 -9.21 6.29
CA THR A 171 4.89 -8.70 6.59
C THR A 171 4.32 -9.29 7.89
N PRO A 172 4.29 -10.62 8.11
CA PRO A 172 3.79 -11.19 9.37
C PRO A 172 4.67 -10.82 10.57
N TRP A 173 5.99 -10.70 10.38
CA TRP A 173 6.92 -10.29 11.43
C TRP A 173 6.68 -8.84 11.85
N VAL A 174 6.55 -7.92 10.90
CA VAL A 174 6.22 -6.51 11.12
C VAL A 174 4.89 -6.39 11.87
N LEU A 175 3.87 -7.14 11.46
CA LEU A 175 2.56 -7.13 12.13
C LEU A 175 2.68 -7.60 13.59
N LYS A 176 3.42 -8.68 13.83
CA LYS A 176 3.65 -9.22 15.18
C LYS A 176 4.42 -8.25 16.08
N VAL A 177 5.49 -7.65 15.56
CA VAL A 177 6.37 -6.74 16.32
C VAL A 177 5.69 -5.40 16.59
N LEU A 178 5.00 -4.83 15.61
CA LEU A 178 4.30 -3.53 15.75
C LEU A 178 3.07 -3.63 16.61
N TYR A 179 2.16 -4.51 16.20
CA TYR A 179 0.82 -4.52 16.76
C TYR A 179 0.79 -5.36 18.04
N ARG A 180 1.83 -6.15 18.34
CA ARG A 180 1.87 -7.03 19.52
C ARG A 180 0.63 -7.92 19.61
N ALA A 181 0.16 -8.36 18.45
CA ALA A 181 -1.06 -9.15 18.32
C ALA A 181 -0.94 -10.44 19.13
N LYS A 182 -1.95 -10.71 19.97
CA LYS A 182 -2.03 -11.90 20.83
C LYS A 182 -3.07 -12.85 20.26
N ARG A 183 -2.73 -14.13 20.18
CA ARG A 183 -3.69 -15.17 19.81
C ARG A 183 -4.74 -15.27 20.90
N VAL A 184 -6.01 -15.33 20.50
CA VAL A 184 -7.15 -15.50 21.41
C VAL A 184 -7.87 -16.81 21.11
N GLN A 185 -8.44 -17.42 22.15
CA GLN A 185 -9.22 -18.67 22.07
C GLN A 185 -10.66 -18.50 22.56
N GLU A 186 -11.02 -17.27 22.95
CA GLU A 186 -12.32 -16.90 23.47
C GLU A 186 -12.58 -15.41 23.17
N GLY A 187 -13.79 -14.93 23.46
CA GLY A 187 -14.21 -13.54 23.18
C GLY A 187 -15.23 -13.44 22.05
N ARG A 188 -15.76 -12.23 21.83
CA ARG A 188 -16.83 -12.01 20.84
C ARG A 188 -16.28 -12.15 19.43
N PHE A 189 -15.11 -11.57 19.17
CA PHE A 189 -14.47 -11.68 17.86
C PHE A 189 -14.07 -13.12 17.52
N PHE A 190 -13.56 -13.88 18.48
CA PHE A 190 -13.23 -15.29 18.29
C PHE A 190 -14.46 -16.12 17.88
N ARG A 191 -15.59 -15.95 18.58
CA ARG A 191 -16.84 -16.63 18.24
C ARG A 191 -17.36 -16.23 16.86
N ALA A 192 -17.34 -14.93 16.54
CA ALA A 192 -17.73 -14.42 15.24
C ALA A 192 -16.87 -15.02 14.11
N ALA A 193 -15.55 -15.05 14.28
CA ALA A 193 -14.61 -15.63 13.34
C ALA A 193 -14.84 -17.14 13.14
N GLN A 194 -15.00 -17.91 14.22
CA GLN A 194 -15.28 -19.35 14.11
C GLN A 194 -16.61 -19.63 13.40
N LYS A 195 -17.67 -18.88 13.74
CA LYS A 195 -18.98 -19.03 13.11
C LYS A 195 -18.89 -18.73 11.61
N ALA A 196 -18.25 -17.62 11.24
CA ALA A 196 -18.06 -17.22 9.85
C ALA A 196 -17.27 -18.27 9.04
N ALA A 197 -16.18 -18.80 9.61
CA ALA A 197 -15.39 -19.86 9.01
C ALA A 197 -16.22 -21.13 8.78
N GLY A 198 -16.99 -21.55 9.79
CA GLY A 198 -17.90 -22.70 9.67
C GLY A 198 -18.97 -22.54 8.60
N ILE A 199 -19.58 -21.35 8.49
CA ILE A 199 -20.58 -21.03 7.46
C ILE A 199 -19.98 -21.11 6.04
N LEU A 200 -18.77 -20.60 5.86
CA LEU A 200 -18.13 -20.50 4.55
C LEU A 200 -17.37 -21.76 4.14
N GLY A 201 -17.23 -22.74 5.05
CA GLY A 201 -16.45 -23.95 4.85
C GLY A 201 -14.95 -23.66 4.80
N THR A 202 -14.49 -22.68 5.57
CA THR A 202 -13.08 -22.30 5.71
C THR A 202 -12.61 -22.48 7.15
N GLU A 203 -11.31 -22.38 7.38
CA GLU A 203 -10.73 -22.43 8.72
C GLU A 203 -9.69 -21.33 8.86
N PHE A 204 -9.78 -20.54 9.94
CA PHE A 204 -8.72 -19.62 10.32
C PHE A 204 -7.64 -20.38 11.09
N GLU A 205 -6.37 -20.24 10.69
CA GLU A 205 -5.23 -20.84 11.42
C GLU A 205 -5.13 -20.25 12.86
N GLY A 206 -5.51 -19.00 13.02
CA GLY A 206 -5.64 -18.38 14.33
C GLY A 206 -6.36 -17.04 14.30
N VAL A 207 -7.00 -16.73 15.42
CA VAL A 207 -7.63 -15.44 15.68
C VAL A 207 -6.75 -14.65 16.62
N TYR A 208 -6.49 -13.39 16.29
CA TYR A 208 -5.61 -12.51 17.04
C TYR A 208 -6.30 -11.20 17.37
N LEU A 209 -6.04 -10.67 18.57
CA LEU A 209 -6.41 -9.32 18.97
C LEU A 209 -5.17 -8.50 19.26
N TYR A 210 -5.21 -7.22 18.90
CA TYR A 210 -4.15 -6.29 19.21
C TYR A 210 -4.69 -5.00 19.86
N PRO A 211 -3.93 -4.40 20.78
CA PRO A 211 -4.34 -3.19 21.47
C PRO A 211 -4.49 -2.02 20.51
N ASP A 212 -5.28 -1.02 20.90
CA ASP A 212 -5.62 0.19 20.13
C ASP A 212 -4.46 1.16 19.85
N TRP A 213 -3.24 0.67 19.96
CA TRP A 213 -2.05 1.40 19.61
C TRP A 213 -1.81 1.40 18.10
N PRO A 214 -1.42 2.53 17.49
CA PRO A 214 -1.16 3.84 18.10
C PRO A 214 -2.27 4.88 17.94
N ALA A 215 -3.36 4.58 17.23
CA ALA A 215 -4.36 5.58 16.84
C ALA A 215 -5.81 5.17 17.10
N GLY A 216 -6.05 4.08 17.84
CA GLY A 216 -7.40 3.58 18.15
C GLY A 216 -8.25 3.29 16.92
N ARG A 217 -7.61 2.93 15.80
CA ARG A 217 -8.31 2.59 14.56
C ARG A 217 -9.01 1.24 14.72
N ALA A 218 -10.23 1.16 14.20
CA ALA A 218 -10.96 -0.10 14.14
C ALA A 218 -10.58 -0.81 12.84
N VAL A 219 -9.80 -1.87 12.93
CA VAL A 219 -9.25 -2.58 11.77
C VAL A 219 -9.36 -4.08 12.00
N VAL A 220 -9.66 -4.79 10.92
CA VAL A 220 -9.54 -6.23 10.80
C VAL A 220 -8.73 -6.56 9.55
N LEU A 221 -7.93 -7.62 9.62
CA LEU A 221 -7.05 -8.06 8.54
C LEU A 221 -6.99 -9.59 8.57
N THR A 222 -7.08 -10.21 7.40
CA THR A 222 -6.73 -11.62 7.21
C THR A 222 -5.38 -11.71 6.49
N ASP A 223 -4.47 -12.57 6.94
CA ASP A 223 -3.15 -12.76 6.33
C ASP A 223 -3.08 -13.97 5.35
N LEU A 224 -1.94 -14.13 4.68
CA LEU A 224 -1.69 -15.20 3.70
C LEU A 224 -1.76 -16.62 4.29
N HIS A 225 -1.57 -16.77 5.59
CA HIS A 225 -1.63 -18.06 6.28
C HIS A 225 -3.03 -18.35 6.85
N GLY A 226 -4.00 -17.45 6.63
CA GLY A 226 -5.34 -17.59 7.16
C GLY A 226 -5.45 -17.20 8.64
N LYS A 227 -4.57 -16.31 9.13
CA LYS A 227 -4.71 -15.70 10.45
C LYS A 227 -5.55 -14.44 10.32
N VAL A 228 -6.59 -14.34 11.14
CA VAL A 228 -7.43 -13.15 11.22
C VAL A 228 -7.07 -12.34 12.46
N THR A 229 -6.80 -11.06 12.28
CA THR A 229 -6.30 -10.15 13.31
C THR A 229 -7.19 -8.92 13.38
N ALA A 230 -7.71 -8.59 14.57
CA ALA A 230 -8.54 -7.42 14.79
C ALA A 230 -8.02 -6.53 15.92
N SER A 231 -8.27 -5.23 15.81
CA SER A 231 -8.06 -4.27 16.92
C SER A 231 -9.13 -4.44 18.00
N GLU A 232 -8.78 -4.18 19.26
CA GLU A 232 -9.78 -4.09 20.35
C GLU A 232 -10.86 -3.02 20.08
N SER A 233 -10.52 -1.94 19.40
CA SER A 233 -11.44 -0.89 18.96
C SER A 233 -12.54 -1.41 18.04
N LEU A 234 -12.23 -2.39 17.18
CA LEU A 234 -13.23 -3.03 16.32
C LEU A 234 -14.28 -3.75 17.16
N GLU A 235 -13.85 -4.57 18.12
CA GLU A 235 -14.73 -5.34 18.98
C GLU A 235 -15.60 -4.43 19.87
N ARG A 236 -15.06 -3.29 20.33
CA ARG A 236 -15.82 -2.27 21.07
C ARG A 236 -16.81 -1.49 20.20
N LEU A 237 -16.47 -1.25 18.94
CA LEU A 237 -17.26 -0.42 18.03
C LEU A 237 -18.49 -1.14 17.49
N LEU A 238 -18.36 -2.44 17.21
CA LEU A 238 -19.38 -3.23 16.53
C LEU A 238 -20.21 -4.04 17.52
N ASN A 239 -21.52 -4.11 17.26
CA ASN A 239 -22.40 -5.06 17.94
C ASN A 239 -22.13 -6.50 17.44
N ASP A 240 -22.76 -7.51 18.04
CA ASP A 240 -22.49 -8.91 17.68
C ASP A 240 -22.85 -9.26 16.24
N CYS A 241 -23.97 -8.76 15.71
CA CYS A 241 -24.40 -9.01 14.33
C CYS A 241 -23.46 -8.35 13.31
N GLU A 242 -23.04 -7.11 13.59
CA GLU A 242 -22.07 -6.37 12.78
C GLU A 242 -20.71 -7.06 12.80
N LEU A 243 -20.27 -7.54 13.96
CA LEU A 243 -19.00 -8.25 14.12
C LEU A 243 -19.00 -9.60 13.38
N GLU A 244 -20.10 -10.35 13.46
CA GLU A 244 -20.29 -11.59 12.67
C GLU A 244 -20.28 -11.31 11.16
N THR A 245 -20.88 -10.20 10.74
CA THR A 245 -20.92 -9.80 9.33
C THR A 245 -19.54 -9.43 8.80
N ILE A 246 -18.75 -8.69 9.58
CA ILE A 246 -17.35 -8.40 9.25
C ILE A 246 -16.51 -9.69 9.26
N ALA A 247 -16.72 -10.59 10.22
CA ALA A 247 -16.05 -11.89 10.23
C ALA A 247 -16.39 -12.74 8.99
N LEU A 248 -17.64 -12.72 8.51
CA LEU A 248 -18.06 -13.35 7.26
C LEU A 248 -17.36 -12.74 6.04
N HIS A 249 -17.22 -11.42 6.00
CA HIS A 249 -16.45 -10.72 4.97
C HIS A 249 -14.99 -11.19 4.94
N GLU A 250 -14.33 -11.24 6.10
CA GLU A 250 -12.95 -11.71 6.22
C GLU A 250 -12.78 -13.19 5.83
N ALA A 251 -13.69 -14.05 6.28
CA ALA A 251 -13.69 -15.45 5.90
C ALA A 251 -13.93 -15.64 4.39
N ALA A 252 -14.64 -14.71 3.72
CA ALA A 252 -14.79 -14.72 2.28
C ALA A 252 -13.49 -14.39 1.53
N HIS A 253 -12.66 -13.47 2.07
CA HIS A 253 -11.32 -13.24 1.52
C HIS A 253 -10.46 -14.51 1.54
N LEU A 254 -10.55 -15.27 2.64
CA LEU A 254 -9.85 -16.54 2.79
C LEU A 254 -10.39 -17.60 1.81
N LYS A 255 -11.71 -17.77 1.75
CA LYS A 255 -12.39 -18.72 0.84
C LYS A 255 -12.00 -18.50 -0.62
N ASN A 256 -12.03 -17.24 -1.06
CA ASN A 256 -11.77 -16.85 -2.43
C ASN A 256 -10.28 -16.69 -2.75
N LYS A 257 -9.39 -16.97 -1.78
CA LYS A 257 -7.93 -16.89 -1.93
C LYS A 257 -7.45 -15.52 -2.43
N HIS A 258 -8.12 -14.45 -2.01
CA HIS A 258 -7.85 -13.09 -2.48
C HIS A 258 -6.39 -12.68 -2.27
N LEU A 259 -5.81 -12.98 -1.11
CA LEU A 259 -4.41 -12.65 -0.83
C LEU A 259 -3.42 -13.47 -1.66
N ILE A 260 -3.73 -14.74 -1.95
CA ILE A 260 -2.89 -15.58 -2.82
C ILE A 260 -2.92 -15.03 -4.26
N PHE A 261 -4.09 -14.64 -4.74
CA PHE A 261 -4.20 -13.97 -6.04
C PHE A 261 -3.40 -12.67 -6.06
N LEU A 262 -3.50 -11.85 -5.01
CA LEU A 262 -2.76 -10.59 -4.93
C LEU A 262 -1.25 -10.82 -4.95
N LEU A 263 -0.77 -11.83 -4.21
CA LEU A 263 0.62 -12.25 -4.20
C LEU A 263 1.07 -12.69 -5.61
N ALA A 264 0.29 -13.56 -6.27
CA ALA A 264 0.59 -14.02 -7.62
C ALA A 264 0.61 -12.86 -8.63
N LEU A 265 -0.32 -11.91 -8.50
CA LEU A 265 -0.38 -10.71 -9.33
C LEU A 265 0.84 -9.81 -9.08
N SER A 266 1.21 -9.56 -7.82
CA SER A 266 2.40 -8.78 -7.46
C SER A 266 3.69 -9.40 -8.00
N ILE A 267 3.85 -10.72 -7.87
CA ILE A 267 5.00 -11.44 -8.46
C ILE A 267 4.99 -11.28 -9.97
N SER A 268 3.85 -11.56 -10.62
CA SER A 268 3.72 -11.49 -12.09
C SER A 268 4.07 -10.09 -12.61
N ILE A 269 3.61 -9.05 -11.92
CA ILE A 269 3.96 -7.65 -12.18
C ILE A 269 5.47 -7.45 -12.03
N GLY A 270 6.07 -7.89 -10.92
CA GLY A 270 7.51 -7.77 -10.69
C GLY A 270 8.35 -8.47 -11.75
N VAL A 271 7.99 -9.70 -12.12
CA VAL A 271 8.65 -10.45 -13.20
C VAL A 271 8.53 -9.71 -14.53
N PHE A 272 7.32 -9.29 -14.88
CA PHE A 272 7.06 -8.59 -16.13
C PHE A 272 7.83 -7.27 -16.19
N SER A 273 7.80 -6.46 -15.13
CA SER A 273 8.59 -5.22 -15.05
C SER A 273 10.08 -5.49 -15.16
N GLY A 274 10.59 -6.53 -14.48
CA GLY A 274 11.99 -6.96 -14.59
C GLY A 274 12.35 -7.35 -16.03
N LEU A 275 11.53 -8.16 -16.69
CA LEU A 275 11.70 -8.56 -18.09
C LEU A 275 11.66 -7.37 -19.05
N MET A 276 10.74 -6.44 -18.82
CA MET A 276 10.63 -5.23 -19.65
C MET A 276 11.85 -4.33 -19.52
N ILE A 277 12.46 -4.22 -18.33
CA ILE A 277 13.70 -3.46 -18.15
C ILE A 277 14.88 -4.22 -18.75
N ALA A 278 14.96 -5.52 -18.49
CA ALA A 278 16.03 -6.42 -18.90
C ALA A 278 16.15 -6.60 -20.41
N LEU A 279 15.01 -6.85 -21.08
CA LEU A 279 14.95 -7.27 -22.47
C LEU A 279 14.19 -6.27 -23.31
N GLY A 280 13.06 -5.77 -22.78
CA GLY A 280 12.18 -4.84 -23.51
C GLY A 280 12.85 -3.51 -23.82
N LEU A 281 13.50 -2.88 -22.83
CA LEU A 281 14.10 -1.56 -22.98
C LEU A 281 15.29 -1.57 -23.95
N PRO A 282 16.26 -2.51 -23.87
CA PRO A 282 17.33 -2.60 -24.86
C PRO A 282 16.82 -2.84 -26.29
N LEU A 283 15.86 -3.76 -26.47
CA LEU A 283 15.26 -4.04 -27.78
C LEU A 283 14.52 -2.82 -28.35
N LEU A 284 13.77 -2.12 -27.49
CA LEU A 284 13.07 -0.89 -27.86
C LEU A 284 14.07 0.22 -28.22
N LEU A 285 15.19 0.36 -27.50
CA LEU A 285 16.25 1.32 -27.79
C LEU A 285 16.99 0.98 -29.10
N GLU A 286 17.25 -0.30 -29.38
CA GLU A 286 17.87 -0.74 -30.64
C GLU A 286 16.95 -0.50 -31.84
N GLN A 287 15.67 -0.85 -31.73
CA GLN A 287 14.67 -0.59 -32.78
C GLN A 287 14.38 0.91 -32.94
N ALA A 288 14.46 1.65 -31.85
CA ALA A 288 14.38 3.10 -31.83
C ALA A 288 15.48 3.77 -32.64
N GLU A 289 16.72 3.32 -32.48
CA GLU A 289 17.86 3.78 -33.28
C GLU A 289 17.69 3.44 -34.75
N LYS A 290 17.07 2.29 -35.07
CA LYS A 290 16.76 1.87 -36.45
C LYS A 290 15.55 2.57 -37.07
N SER A 291 14.68 3.20 -36.27
CA SER A 291 13.48 3.89 -36.75
C SER A 291 13.83 5.23 -37.42
N LEU A 292 13.76 5.26 -38.76
CA LEU A 292 14.04 6.44 -39.60
C LEU A 292 13.19 7.67 -39.23
N TRP A 293 11.93 7.51 -38.84
CA TRP A 293 11.07 8.67 -38.58
C TRP A 293 11.43 9.43 -37.29
N ILE A 294 11.70 8.71 -36.20
CA ILE A 294 12.01 9.31 -34.89
C ILE A 294 13.44 9.83 -34.86
N SER A 295 14.38 9.08 -35.45
CA SER A 295 15.77 9.54 -35.62
C SER A 295 15.87 10.80 -36.49
N GLN A 296 15.05 10.95 -37.54
CA GLN A 296 15.06 12.11 -38.43
C GLN A 296 14.42 13.38 -37.83
N HIS A 297 13.38 13.25 -36.99
CA HIS A 297 12.61 14.41 -36.51
C HIS A 297 12.93 14.81 -35.06
N LEU A 298 13.36 13.89 -34.21
CA LEU A 298 13.61 14.15 -32.78
C LEU A 298 15.05 13.83 -32.35
N GLY A 299 15.86 13.19 -33.21
CA GLY A 299 17.23 12.79 -32.93
C GLY A 299 17.35 11.82 -31.74
N LYS A 300 18.57 11.60 -31.24
CA LYS A 300 18.82 10.80 -30.01
C LYS A 300 18.03 11.34 -28.78
N TRP A 301 17.69 12.63 -28.79
CA TRP A 301 16.94 13.29 -27.72
C TRP A 301 15.46 12.90 -27.66
N GLY A 302 14.82 12.56 -28.79
CA GLY A 302 13.43 12.09 -28.80
C GLY A 302 13.20 10.84 -27.97
N TRP A 303 14.13 9.89 -28.06
CA TRP A 303 14.03 8.60 -27.36
C TRP A 303 14.29 8.69 -25.86
N ILE A 304 15.08 9.67 -25.41
CA ILE A 304 15.26 10.01 -23.99
C ILE A 304 13.93 10.38 -23.33
N PHE A 305 12.95 10.90 -24.09
CA PHE A 305 11.61 11.20 -23.56
C PHE A 305 10.60 10.07 -23.83
N ILE A 306 10.69 9.38 -24.98
CA ILE A 306 9.73 8.33 -25.37
C ILE A 306 9.90 7.06 -24.52
N ALA A 307 11.12 6.56 -24.30
CA ALA A 307 11.32 5.31 -23.58
C ALA A 307 10.87 5.40 -22.09
N PRO A 308 11.22 6.47 -21.34
CA PRO A 308 10.72 6.64 -19.97
C PRO A 308 9.21 6.90 -19.92
N SER A 309 8.62 7.59 -20.91
CA SER A 309 7.17 7.82 -20.94
C SER A 309 6.38 6.54 -21.22
N MET A 310 6.87 5.66 -22.08
CA MET A 310 6.27 4.33 -22.28
C MET A 310 6.40 3.44 -21.04
N GLY A 311 7.56 3.46 -20.37
CA GLY A 311 7.77 2.76 -19.10
C GLY A 311 6.82 3.29 -18.00
N LEU A 312 6.65 4.60 -17.91
CA LEU A 312 5.70 5.25 -17.00
C LEU A 312 4.26 4.84 -17.30
N LEU A 313 3.83 4.85 -18.57
CA LEU A 313 2.49 4.42 -18.97
C LEU A 313 2.24 2.94 -18.63
N GLY A 314 3.23 2.08 -18.87
CA GLY A 314 3.16 0.67 -18.49
C GLY A 314 3.01 0.49 -16.98
N MET A 315 3.82 1.20 -16.19
CA MET A 315 3.72 1.21 -14.72
C MET A 315 2.34 1.68 -14.26
N LEU A 316 1.82 2.77 -14.81
CA LEU A 316 0.50 3.30 -14.45
C LEU A 316 -0.62 2.32 -14.81
N ALA A 317 -0.55 1.64 -15.95
CA ALA A 317 -1.52 0.62 -16.35
C ALA A 317 -1.50 -0.59 -15.39
N ILE A 318 -0.32 -1.04 -15.00
CA ILE A 318 -0.11 -2.10 -14.03
C ILE A 318 -0.69 -1.73 -12.66
N LEU A 319 -0.39 -0.53 -12.16
CA LEU A 319 -0.94 -0.03 -10.90
C LEU A 319 -2.46 0.10 -10.95
N ALA A 320 -3.01 0.58 -12.07
CA ALA A 320 -4.45 0.67 -12.27
C ALA A 320 -5.12 -0.71 -12.22
N LEU A 321 -4.52 -1.72 -12.87
CA LEU A 321 -4.99 -3.11 -12.82
C LEU A 321 -4.94 -3.65 -11.39
N PHE A 322 -3.83 -3.45 -10.69
CA PHE A 322 -3.64 -3.90 -9.31
C PHE A 322 -4.71 -3.32 -8.37
N PHE A 323 -4.89 -2.00 -8.38
CA PHE A 323 -5.91 -1.35 -7.55
C PHE A 323 -7.34 -1.72 -7.96
N TRP A 324 -7.58 -1.95 -9.26
CA TRP A 324 -8.87 -2.45 -9.72
C TRP A 324 -9.15 -3.84 -9.17
N SER A 325 -8.21 -4.77 -9.24
CA SER A 325 -8.35 -6.12 -8.67
C SER A 325 -8.64 -6.09 -7.17
N MET A 326 -7.92 -5.25 -6.41
CA MET A 326 -8.18 -5.07 -4.97
C MET A 326 -9.62 -4.64 -4.68
N ARG A 327 -10.17 -3.71 -5.47
CA ARG A 327 -11.56 -3.27 -5.31
C ARG A 327 -12.57 -4.36 -5.66
N GLN A 328 -12.30 -5.15 -6.70
CA GLN A 328 -13.19 -6.27 -7.06
C GLN A 328 -13.25 -7.33 -5.97
N MET A 329 -12.14 -7.57 -5.27
CA MET A 329 -12.09 -8.50 -4.14
C MET A 329 -12.98 -8.04 -2.98
N GLU A 330 -12.99 -6.75 -2.66
CA GLU A 330 -13.87 -6.18 -1.63
C GLU A 330 -15.35 -6.37 -1.98
N PHE A 331 -15.74 -6.08 -3.23
CA PHE A 331 -17.12 -6.30 -3.69
C PHE A 331 -17.51 -7.78 -3.69
N SER A 332 -16.57 -8.65 -4.06
CA SER A 332 -16.74 -10.11 -4.00
C SER A 332 -16.95 -10.60 -2.56
N ALA A 333 -16.15 -10.08 -1.62
CA ALA A 333 -16.25 -10.42 -0.20
C ALA A 333 -17.55 -9.89 0.43
N ASP A 334 -17.95 -8.64 0.14
CA ASP A 334 -19.24 -8.08 0.54
C ASP A 334 -20.41 -8.93 0.03
N ARG A 335 -20.35 -9.31 -1.25
CA ARG A 335 -21.36 -10.19 -1.85
C ARG A 335 -21.41 -11.54 -1.17
N SER A 336 -20.26 -12.15 -0.93
CA SER A 336 -20.16 -13.44 -0.27
C SER A 336 -20.75 -13.39 1.14
N ALA A 337 -20.44 -12.35 1.93
CA ALA A 337 -20.97 -12.20 3.27
C ALA A 337 -22.51 -12.18 3.28
N VAL A 338 -23.12 -11.38 2.41
CA VAL A 338 -24.60 -11.28 2.29
C VAL A 338 -25.21 -12.60 1.82
N LEU A 339 -24.62 -13.25 0.82
CA LEU A 339 -25.11 -14.53 0.30
C LEU A 339 -25.04 -15.67 1.34
N HIS A 340 -24.12 -15.56 2.30
CA HIS A 340 -23.91 -16.56 3.35
C HIS A 340 -24.51 -16.13 4.69
N GLY A 341 -25.50 -15.23 4.68
CA GLY A 341 -26.37 -14.99 5.84
C GLY A 341 -26.12 -13.69 6.60
N ALA A 342 -25.19 -12.83 6.18
CA ALA A 342 -25.10 -11.49 6.74
C ALA A 342 -26.30 -10.63 6.30
N SER A 343 -26.87 -9.86 7.24
CA SER A 343 -27.84 -8.81 6.90
C SER A 343 -27.14 -7.70 6.11
N ARG A 344 -27.82 -7.19 5.08
CA ARG A 344 -27.34 -6.03 4.30
C ARG A 344 -27.25 -4.79 5.19
N GLU A 345 -28.22 -4.63 6.09
CA GLU A 345 -28.32 -3.53 7.03
C GLU A 345 -27.16 -3.56 8.03
N ASP A 346 -26.85 -4.72 8.60
CA ASP A 346 -25.73 -4.90 9.53
C ASP A 346 -24.38 -4.67 8.84
N LEU A 347 -24.20 -5.16 7.59
CA LEU A 347 -22.98 -4.91 6.82
C LEU A 347 -22.79 -3.42 6.55
N VAL A 348 -23.86 -2.74 6.09
CA VAL A 348 -23.81 -1.31 5.80
C VAL A 348 -23.53 -0.50 7.07
N SER A 349 -24.16 -0.86 8.20
CA SER A 349 -23.93 -0.22 9.50
C SER A 349 -22.49 -0.41 9.96
N ALA A 350 -21.96 -1.64 9.90
CA ALA A 350 -20.58 -1.93 10.28
C ALA A 350 -19.57 -1.14 9.42
N LEU A 351 -19.76 -1.12 8.10
CA LEU A 351 -18.90 -0.37 7.19
C LEU A 351 -18.94 1.15 7.44
N ALA A 352 -20.12 1.71 7.75
CA ALA A 352 -20.27 3.12 8.08
C ALA A 352 -19.55 3.48 9.39
N LYS A 353 -19.71 2.67 10.44
CA LYS A 353 -19.00 2.84 11.71
C LYS A 353 -17.49 2.76 11.54
N LEU A 354 -17.00 1.81 10.74
CA LEU A 354 -15.58 1.67 10.42
C LEU A 354 -15.02 2.89 9.67
N HIS A 355 -15.73 3.40 8.67
CA HIS A 355 -15.31 4.59 7.93
C HIS A 355 -15.26 5.83 8.82
N GLN A 356 -16.27 6.03 9.66
CA GLN A 356 -16.31 7.13 10.61
C GLN A 356 -15.16 7.02 11.61
N LYS A 357 -14.98 5.86 12.24
CA LYS A 357 -13.94 5.63 13.24
C LYS A 357 -12.53 5.85 12.69
N ASN A 358 -12.29 5.48 11.43
CA ASN A 358 -10.99 5.58 10.80
C ASN A 358 -10.75 6.89 10.03
N LEU A 359 -11.72 7.83 10.06
CA LEU A 359 -11.69 9.09 9.31
C LEU A 359 -11.45 8.91 7.80
N ILE A 360 -11.99 7.82 7.25
CA ILE A 360 -11.92 7.55 5.82
C ILE A 360 -13.08 8.30 5.16
N GLY A 361 -12.78 9.10 4.14
CA GLY A 361 -13.80 9.80 3.37
C GLY A 361 -14.77 8.83 2.69
N SER A 362 -16.07 9.15 2.71
CA SER A 362 -17.15 8.36 2.11
C SER A 362 -17.30 8.59 0.59
N ARG A 363 -16.85 9.75 0.09
CA ARG A 363 -17.04 10.20 -1.30
C ARG A 363 -15.72 10.46 -2.02
N TRP A 364 -15.54 9.80 -3.16
CA TRP A 364 -14.25 9.77 -3.84
C TRP A 364 -14.39 10.35 -5.25
N THR A 365 -13.49 11.26 -5.60
CA THR A 365 -13.33 11.73 -6.98
C THR A 365 -12.66 10.65 -7.84
N TRP A 366 -12.57 10.87 -9.15
CA TRP A 366 -11.92 9.92 -10.06
C TRP A 366 -10.41 9.80 -9.80
N LEU A 367 -9.75 10.90 -9.40
CA LEU A 367 -8.35 10.92 -8.98
C LEU A 367 -8.16 10.16 -7.66
N ASP A 368 -9.06 10.34 -6.70
CA ASP A 368 -9.03 9.60 -5.45
C ASP A 368 -9.11 8.09 -5.71
N ARG A 369 -10.00 7.64 -6.61
CA ARG A 369 -10.12 6.21 -6.97
C ARG A 369 -8.83 5.60 -7.55
N PHE A 370 -7.99 6.40 -8.20
CA PHE A 370 -6.75 5.88 -8.81
C PHE A 370 -5.72 5.48 -7.75
N PHE A 371 -5.69 6.14 -6.59
CA PHE A 371 -4.66 5.95 -5.56
C PHE A 371 -5.11 5.11 -4.36
N GLN A 372 -6.22 4.38 -4.49
CA GLN A 372 -6.88 3.73 -3.36
C GLN A 372 -7.09 2.25 -3.61
N THR A 373 -6.79 1.45 -2.58
CA THR A 373 -6.91 -0.02 -2.59
C THR A 373 -8.32 -0.50 -2.32
N HIS A 374 -9.08 0.20 -1.49
CA HIS A 374 -10.50 -0.11 -1.23
C HIS A 374 -11.41 0.70 -2.15
N PRO A 375 -12.67 0.30 -2.38
CA PRO A 375 -13.68 1.17 -2.97
C PRO A 375 -14.26 2.13 -1.92
N SER A 376 -14.90 3.21 -2.36
CA SER A 376 -15.58 4.14 -1.45
C SER A 376 -16.75 3.46 -0.73
N LEU A 377 -17.08 3.95 0.48
CA LEU A 377 -18.23 3.47 1.25
C LEU A 377 -19.52 3.47 0.41
N ASN A 378 -19.80 4.58 -0.30
CA ASN A 378 -21.02 4.71 -1.10
C ASN A 378 -21.08 3.67 -2.22
N SER A 379 -19.96 3.38 -2.88
CA SER A 379 -19.92 2.33 -3.91
C SER A 379 -20.14 0.94 -3.33
N ARG A 380 -19.61 0.64 -2.13
CA ARG A 380 -19.89 -0.63 -1.43
C ARG A 380 -21.36 -0.75 -1.07
N ILE A 381 -21.95 0.28 -0.48
CA ILE A 381 -23.38 0.31 -0.12
C ILE A 381 -24.25 0.10 -1.36
N GLU A 382 -23.94 0.75 -2.47
CA GLU A 382 -24.68 0.59 -3.71
C GLU A 382 -24.62 -0.86 -4.23
N GLN A 383 -23.44 -1.49 -4.21
CA GLN A 383 -23.30 -2.89 -4.62
C GLN A 383 -24.02 -3.84 -3.66
N ILE A 384 -23.91 -3.61 -2.35
CA ILE A 384 -24.59 -4.42 -1.33
C ILE A 384 -26.11 -4.39 -1.52
N ARG A 385 -26.68 -3.21 -1.81
CA ARG A 385 -28.11 -3.04 -2.07
C ARG A 385 -28.59 -3.80 -3.31
N LYS A 386 -27.73 -3.95 -4.32
CA LYS A 386 -28.03 -4.68 -5.56
C LYS A 386 -27.98 -6.21 -5.41
N ILE A 387 -27.46 -6.74 -4.29
CA ILE A 387 -27.41 -8.18 -4.06
C ILE A 387 -28.83 -8.71 -3.89
N ASN A 388 -29.27 -9.53 -4.83
CA ASN A 388 -30.52 -10.28 -4.73
C ASN A 388 -30.26 -11.61 -4.01
N THR A 389 -30.78 -11.75 -2.79
CA THR A 389 -30.66 -12.96 -1.98
C THR A 389 -31.64 -14.07 -2.37
N GLU A 390 -32.68 -13.76 -3.16
CA GLU A 390 -33.69 -14.74 -3.60
C GLU A 390 -33.18 -15.63 -4.74
N ALA A 391 -32.32 -15.09 -5.60
CA ALA A 391 -31.76 -15.81 -6.76
C ALA A 391 -30.77 -16.94 -6.39
N THR A 392 -30.41 -17.10 -5.12
CA THR A 392 -29.41 -18.08 -4.64
C THR A 392 -30.03 -19.21 -3.80
N ARG A 393 -31.35 -19.20 -3.61
CA ARG A 393 -32.12 -20.25 -2.93
C ARG A 393 -32.79 -21.25 -3.90
N LEU A 394 -32.54 -21.11 -5.20
CA LEU A 394 -32.85 -22.05 -6.27
C LEU A 394 -31.57 -22.75 -6.70
#